data_AF-A0A4Q5XDC8-F1
#
_entry.id   AF-A0A4Q5XDC8-F1
#
_cell.length_a   1.000
_cell.length_b   1.000
_cell.length_c   1.000
_cell.angle_alpha   90.00
_cell.angle_beta   90.00
_cell.angle_gamma   90.00
#
_symmetry.space_group_name_H-M   'P 1'
#
loop_
_entity.id
_entity.type
_entity.pdbx_description
1 polymer ?
#
loop_
_entity_poly.entity_id
_entity_poly.type
_entity_poly.pdbx_seq_one_letter_code
_entity_poly.pdbx_strand_id
1 'polypeptide(L)'
;MSWGFFVRRSVGRELERAKLELLGGALLALSSFAGCASDGEVVESEEAVGEVSNALTTHETACNGDPRVWEGLVTFDECVGARLFFDEKFNGNGRTCGSCHPAGNNFTIDRTFMQSLPATDPLFVADNPSLPLASLEVPELHTFGLIRENLDGFGDLDHKFVLRGVPHLFSMSTTLARDTTDGTSAAFAERAGWSGDGVTGGTLRDFTNGAIEQHFTKDLGRTPGTSFRLATASELDRIRVFQLALGRRNELNLNNVHLSDSFAEQGRLDFLDPQIGRCNECHGNAGANARVTGKNANFFGNFDQFAADHASLPVLSGVTIRDGGFGGQSLVTPNVKVAVSSTSPDGFGDGSFNTAPLIEAADTGPFFHHNNLGSEGPGINLPSAIGFYSSANFNSSPAGQKLIQQFGTPITLPGNSIVEIAAFLRVLNTFFNLDLATQRLNAAKRLNSAYWDYRKEVQQGLLKLGRKEVADALRVLSSPDGPPLHVAEQATVSTILSKLDAAIATTDPATRLTRTNEALALIAGVRPSFGTGVAFTLGSGTLMF
;
A
#
# COMPACT_ATOMS: atom_id res chain seq x y z
N MET A 1 -2.46 57.64 -26.57
CA MET A 1 -2.05 57.79 -27.99
C MET A 1 -1.70 56.42 -28.50
N SER A 2 -2.13 55.88 -29.64
CA SER A 2 -3.20 56.18 -30.59
C SER A 2 -3.12 55.04 -31.61
N TRP A 3 -4.17 54.19 -31.70
CA TRP A 3 -4.63 53.43 -32.88
C TRP A 3 -3.73 52.29 -33.43
N GLY A 4 -4.18 51.08 -33.78
CA GLY A 4 -5.52 50.51 -33.98
C GLY A 4 -5.84 50.31 -35.47
N PHE A 5 -6.01 49.06 -35.93
CA PHE A 5 -6.83 48.58 -37.08
C PHE A 5 -6.88 47.03 -37.00
N PHE A 6 -7.96 46.36 -36.55
CA PHE A 6 -9.18 45.91 -37.27
C PHE A 6 -8.87 45.24 -38.64
N VAL A 7 -9.34 44.02 -38.93
CA VAL A 7 -10.75 43.70 -39.29
C VAL A 7 -11.16 42.25 -38.94
N ARG A 8 -12.39 42.13 -38.41
CA ARG A 8 -13.27 40.96 -38.23
C ARG A 8 -13.95 40.53 -39.56
N ARG A 9 -14.35 39.25 -39.64
CA ARG A 9 -15.71 38.70 -39.97
C ARG A 9 -15.55 37.32 -40.63
N SER A 10 -16.49 36.37 -40.61
CA SER A 10 -17.63 35.99 -39.77
C SER A 10 -18.26 34.77 -40.47
N VAL A 11 -18.66 33.76 -39.69
CA VAL A 11 -19.90 32.94 -39.82
C VAL A 11 -20.27 32.34 -41.20
N GLY A 12 -20.46 31.02 -41.22
CA GLY A 12 -21.31 30.32 -42.19
C GLY A 12 -21.52 28.85 -41.81
N ARG A 13 -22.76 28.46 -41.52
CA ARG A 13 -23.24 27.10 -41.27
C ARG A 13 -23.62 26.42 -42.60
N GLU A 14 -23.78 25.09 -42.54
CA GLU A 14 -24.73 24.18 -43.26
C GLU A 14 -24.00 22.93 -43.77
N LEU A 15 -24.27 21.71 -43.26
CA LEU A 15 -25.41 20.80 -43.52
C LEU A 15 -25.65 20.52 -45.01
N GLU A 16 -25.27 19.33 -45.50
CA GLU A 16 -26.23 18.29 -45.89
C GLU A 16 -25.58 16.99 -46.40
N ARG A 17 -26.37 15.92 -46.28
CA ARG A 17 -26.14 14.53 -46.68
C ARG A 17 -26.27 14.35 -48.20
N ALA A 18 -25.62 13.32 -48.75
CA ALA A 18 -26.16 12.59 -49.89
C ALA A 18 -25.83 11.09 -49.78
N LYS A 19 -26.87 10.29 -50.03
CA LYS A 19 -26.94 8.82 -50.05
C LYS A 19 -27.15 8.34 -51.51
N LEU A 20 -27.11 7.00 -51.66
CA LEU A 20 -27.59 6.12 -52.74
C LEU A 20 -26.64 5.94 -53.94
N GLU A 21 -26.49 4.78 -54.59
CA GLU A 21 -26.73 3.32 -54.36
C GLU A 21 -26.80 2.68 -55.78
N LEU A 22 -26.90 1.33 -55.81
CA LEU A 22 -27.30 0.44 -56.92
C LEU A 22 -26.21 0.18 -57.99
N LEU A 23 -25.96 -1.00 -58.55
CA LEU A 23 -26.52 -2.38 -58.58
C LEU A 23 -25.44 -3.23 -59.32
N GLY A 24 -25.32 -4.56 -59.27
CA GLY A 24 -26.13 -5.65 -58.77
C GLY A 24 -25.74 -6.97 -59.49
N GLY A 25 -26.26 -8.10 -59.00
CA GLY A 25 -26.35 -9.41 -59.69
C GLY A 25 -25.09 -10.31 -59.58
N ALA A 26 -25.02 -11.37 -58.77
CA ALA A 26 -25.78 -12.63 -58.66
C ALA A 26 -25.34 -13.73 -59.67
N LEU A 27 -24.74 -14.84 -59.18
CA LEU A 27 -25.31 -16.20 -59.30
C LEU A 27 -24.52 -17.28 -58.51
N LEU A 28 -25.32 -18.11 -57.83
CA LEU A 28 -25.14 -19.38 -57.11
C LEU A 28 -24.05 -20.39 -57.54
N ALA A 29 -23.44 -21.05 -56.54
CA ALA A 29 -23.33 -22.52 -56.47
C ALA A 29 -23.07 -23.01 -55.02
N LEU A 30 -23.84 -24.02 -54.58
CA LEU A 30 -23.75 -24.68 -53.28
C LEU A 30 -22.52 -25.60 -53.16
N SER A 31 -21.90 -25.66 -51.98
CA SER A 31 -21.45 -26.91 -51.35
C SER A 31 -21.17 -26.72 -49.86
N SER A 32 -21.74 -27.62 -49.07
CA SER A 32 -21.80 -27.69 -47.62
C SER A 32 -20.47 -28.00 -46.94
N PHE A 33 -20.17 -27.34 -45.81
CA PHE A 33 -19.54 -27.97 -44.63
C PHE A 33 -20.03 -27.27 -43.35
N ALA A 34 -20.39 -28.08 -42.37
CA ALA A 34 -20.97 -27.70 -41.08
C ALA A 34 -19.90 -27.18 -40.10
N GLY A 35 -20.31 -26.28 -39.21
CA GLY A 35 -19.51 -25.80 -38.08
C GLY A 35 -20.09 -24.51 -37.51
N CYS A 36 -21.18 -24.61 -36.75
CA CYS A 36 -21.92 -23.49 -36.20
C CYS A 36 -21.07 -22.66 -35.22
N ALA A 37 -21.17 -21.34 -35.39
CA ALA A 37 -20.93 -20.34 -34.37
C ALA A 37 -22.00 -20.41 -33.26
N SER A 38 -21.62 -20.05 -32.04
CA SER A 38 -22.52 -19.39 -31.10
C SER A 38 -21.75 -18.30 -30.38
N ASP A 39 -22.18 -17.07 -30.60
CA ASP A 39 -21.98 -15.96 -29.69
C ASP A 39 -22.44 -16.38 -28.29
N GLY A 40 -21.51 -16.40 -27.34
CA GLY A 40 -21.84 -16.60 -25.94
C GLY A 40 -22.34 -15.29 -25.35
N GLU A 41 -23.65 -15.10 -25.33
CA GLU A 41 -24.30 -14.20 -24.39
C GLU A 41 -23.92 -14.67 -22.97
N VAL A 42 -23.20 -13.83 -22.23
CA VAL A 42 -22.99 -14.04 -20.80
C VAL A 42 -24.34 -13.81 -20.14
N VAL A 43 -25.09 -14.89 -19.94
CA VAL A 43 -26.23 -14.89 -19.03
C VAL A 43 -25.65 -14.78 -17.62
N GLU A 44 -25.50 -13.56 -17.11
CA GLU A 44 -25.38 -13.35 -15.67
C GLU A 44 -26.63 -13.97 -15.05
N SER A 45 -26.45 -15.03 -14.26
CA SER A 45 -27.58 -15.67 -13.59
C SER A 45 -28.24 -14.66 -12.65
N GLU A 46 -29.58 -14.61 -12.65
CA GLU A 46 -30.35 -13.73 -11.76
C GLU A 46 -29.99 -13.94 -10.27
N GLU A 47 -29.51 -15.13 -9.90
CA GLU A 47 -28.96 -15.45 -8.58
C GLU A 47 -27.66 -14.69 -8.27
N ALA A 48 -26.72 -14.62 -9.22
CA ALA A 48 -25.45 -13.89 -9.04
C ALA A 48 -25.68 -12.38 -8.94
N VAL A 49 -26.60 -11.83 -9.73
CA VAL A 49 -27.00 -10.40 -9.66
C VAL A 49 -27.73 -10.11 -8.35
N GLY A 50 -28.57 -11.04 -7.88
CA GLY A 50 -29.27 -10.96 -6.60
C GLY A 50 -28.32 -10.97 -5.40
N GLU A 51 -27.33 -11.85 -5.37
CA GLU A 51 -26.33 -11.91 -4.29
C GLU A 51 -25.47 -10.63 -4.21
N VAL A 52 -25.05 -10.09 -5.35
CA VAL A 52 -24.24 -8.87 -5.43
C VAL A 52 -25.01 -7.64 -4.94
N SER A 53 -26.26 -7.47 -5.39
CA SER A 53 -27.16 -6.40 -4.92
C SER A 53 -27.38 -6.46 -3.41
N ASN A 54 -27.50 -7.67 -2.86
CA ASN A 54 -27.73 -7.88 -1.43
C ASN A 54 -26.49 -7.55 -0.58
N ALA A 55 -25.28 -7.85 -1.06
CA ALA A 55 -24.04 -7.56 -0.33
C ALA A 55 -23.84 -6.05 -0.12
N LEU A 56 -23.91 -5.25 -1.20
CA LEU A 56 -23.73 -3.80 -1.13
C LEU A 56 -24.80 -3.13 -0.25
N THR A 57 -26.06 -3.53 -0.41
CA THR A 57 -27.19 -3.02 0.39
C THR A 57 -27.01 -3.35 1.88
N THR A 58 -26.44 -4.51 2.21
CA THR A 58 -26.15 -4.90 3.58
C THR A 58 -25.11 -3.97 4.21
N HIS A 59 -24.03 -3.67 3.49
CA HIS A 59 -22.97 -2.77 3.96
C HIS A 59 -23.47 -1.32 4.11
N GLU A 60 -24.28 -0.84 3.16
CA GLU A 60 -24.95 0.47 3.24
C GLU A 60 -25.86 0.57 4.47
N THR A 61 -26.65 -0.47 4.74
CA THR A 61 -27.54 -0.51 5.90
C THR A 61 -26.74 -0.48 7.21
N ALA A 62 -25.63 -1.22 7.29
CA ALA A 62 -24.75 -1.19 8.45
C ALA A 62 -24.15 0.21 8.68
N CYS A 63 -23.74 0.90 7.61
CA CYS A 63 -23.17 2.24 7.69
C CYS A 63 -24.20 3.34 8.02
N ASN A 64 -25.46 3.17 7.62
CA ASN A 64 -26.56 4.00 8.12
C ASN A 64 -26.77 3.86 9.64
N GLY A 65 -26.31 2.76 10.24
CA GLY A 65 -26.34 2.48 11.67
C GLY A 65 -25.04 2.80 12.42
N ASP A 66 -24.02 3.33 11.76
CA ASP A 66 -22.70 3.53 12.37
C ASP A 66 -22.57 4.93 12.98
N PRO A 67 -22.30 5.06 14.29
CA PRO A 67 -22.23 6.37 14.93
C PRO A 67 -21.03 7.21 14.48
N ARG A 68 -20.01 6.60 13.84
CA ARG A 68 -18.93 7.36 13.18
C ARG A 68 -19.46 8.16 11.99
N VAL A 69 -20.43 7.62 11.25
CA VAL A 69 -21.08 8.31 10.13
C VAL A 69 -22.00 9.42 10.65
N TRP A 70 -22.80 9.14 11.68
CA TRP A 70 -23.73 10.12 12.28
C TRP A 70 -23.02 11.36 12.83
N GLU A 71 -21.84 11.15 13.44
CA GLU A 71 -21.00 12.24 13.95
C GLU A 71 -20.20 12.95 12.85
N GLY A 72 -20.27 12.47 11.60
CA GLY A 72 -19.44 12.99 10.51
C GLY A 72 -17.95 12.79 10.74
N LEU A 73 -17.56 11.76 11.50
CA LEU A 73 -16.16 11.37 11.70
C LEU A 73 -15.60 10.67 10.47
N VAL A 74 -16.45 9.93 9.76
CA VAL A 74 -16.19 9.29 8.47
C VAL A 74 -17.35 9.58 7.53
N THR A 75 -17.10 9.62 6.23
CA THR A 75 -18.20 9.72 5.25
C THR A 75 -18.94 8.37 5.14
N PHE A 76 -20.16 8.42 4.59
CA PHE A 76 -20.91 7.20 4.31
C PHE A 76 -20.17 6.25 3.36
N ASP A 77 -19.61 6.78 2.26
CA ASP A 77 -18.87 5.97 1.29
C ASP A 77 -17.54 5.43 1.85
N GLU A 78 -16.85 6.18 2.72
CA GLU A 78 -15.68 5.67 3.46
C GLU A 78 -16.09 4.49 4.36
N CYS A 79 -17.23 4.60 5.04
CA CYS A 79 -17.74 3.50 5.87
C CYS A 79 -18.05 2.27 5.01
N VAL A 80 -18.82 2.42 3.92
CA VAL A 80 -19.20 1.29 3.07
C VAL A 80 -17.96 0.67 2.42
N GLY A 81 -17.01 1.50 1.98
CA GLY A 81 -15.71 1.06 1.46
C GLY A 81 -14.91 0.24 2.46
N ALA A 82 -14.87 0.66 3.73
CA ALA A 82 -14.21 -0.09 4.78
C ALA A 82 -14.90 -1.43 5.08
N ARG A 83 -16.25 -1.47 5.07
CA ARG A 83 -17.00 -2.72 5.26
C ARG A 83 -16.75 -3.71 4.11
N LEU A 84 -16.71 -3.21 2.87
CA LEU A 84 -16.29 -4.02 1.73
C LEU A 84 -14.85 -4.51 1.90
N PHE A 85 -13.95 -3.67 2.40
CA PHE A 85 -12.55 -4.04 2.58
C PHE A 85 -12.35 -5.13 3.67
N PHE A 86 -13.04 -5.01 4.81
CA PHE A 86 -12.82 -5.87 5.97
C PHE A 86 -13.78 -7.06 6.07
N ASP A 87 -14.99 -6.96 5.54
CA ASP A 87 -16.06 -7.96 5.72
C ASP A 87 -16.42 -8.71 4.42
N GLU A 88 -16.23 -8.10 3.25
CA GLU A 88 -16.65 -8.70 1.99
C GLU A 88 -15.65 -9.77 1.51
N LYS A 89 -16.18 -10.94 1.20
CA LYS A 89 -15.42 -12.12 0.77
C LYS A 89 -15.46 -12.33 -0.73
N PHE A 90 -16.28 -11.55 -1.45
CA PHE A 90 -16.41 -11.64 -2.91
C PHE A 90 -16.63 -13.08 -3.39
N ASN A 91 -17.53 -13.82 -2.71
CA ASN A 91 -17.81 -15.24 -2.97
C ASN A 91 -16.55 -16.12 -3.06
N GLY A 92 -15.48 -15.74 -2.37
CA GLY A 92 -14.18 -16.40 -2.39
C GLY A 92 -13.97 -17.41 -1.25
N ASN A 93 -12.70 -17.69 -0.98
CA ASN A 93 -12.19 -18.69 -0.04
C ASN A 93 -12.28 -18.30 1.44
N GLY A 94 -12.85 -17.13 1.75
CA GLY A 94 -13.04 -16.65 3.11
C GLY A 94 -12.10 -15.51 3.52
N ARG A 95 -11.05 -15.23 2.74
CA ARG A 95 -10.22 -14.02 2.92
C ARG A 95 -11.04 -12.75 2.67
N THR A 96 -10.59 -11.67 3.28
CA THR A 96 -10.98 -10.28 2.95
C THR A 96 -9.71 -9.47 2.70
N CYS A 97 -9.82 -8.21 2.24
CA CYS A 97 -8.62 -7.39 2.06
C CYS A 97 -7.89 -7.19 3.40
N GLY A 98 -8.66 -7.14 4.49
CA GLY A 98 -8.16 -7.09 5.86
C GLY A 98 -7.35 -8.31 6.32
N SER A 99 -7.41 -9.45 5.63
CA SER A 99 -6.57 -10.62 5.96
C SER A 99 -5.07 -10.34 5.75
N CYS A 100 -4.72 -9.59 4.68
CA CYS A 100 -3.34 -9.17 4.39
C CYS A 100 -3.08 -7.71 4.78
N HIS A 101 -4.13 -6.92 4.98
CA HIS A 101 -4.03 -5.50 5.37
C HIS A 101 -4.80 -5.21 6.66
N PRO A 102 -4.44 -5.85 7.79
CA PRO A 102 -5.12 -5.65 9.06
C PRO A 102 -4.91 -4.22 9.60
N ALA A 103 -6.01 -3.57 10.01
CA ALA A 103 -5.96 -2.21 10.58
C ALA A 103 -5.08 -2.11 11.84
N GLY A 104 -4.96 -3.22 12.60
CA GLY A 104 -4.19 -3.31 13.83
C GLY A 104 -2.70 -3.63 13.67
N ASN A 105 -2.23 -3.76 12.42
CA ASN A 105 -0.81 -3.98 12.08
C ASN A 105 -0.42 -3.13 10.87
N ASN A 106 -0.69 -1.83 10.93
CA ASN A 106 -0.30 -0.86 9.90
C ASN A 106 -0.75 -1.19 8.48
N PHE A 107 -1.85 -1.94 8.32
CA PHE A 107 -2.35 -2.41 7.03
C PHE A 107 -1.30 -3.21 6.24
N THR A 108 -0.47 -3.97 6.95
CA THR A 108 0.50 -4.93 6.40
C THR A 108 0.54 -6.18 7.28
N ILE A 109 1.19 -7.23 6.80
CA ILE A 109 1.46 -8.44 7.57
C ILE A 109 2.95 -8.62 7.76
N ASP A 110 3.27 -9.21 8.90
CA ASP A 110 4.61 -9.54 9.31
C ASP A 110 4.55 -10.85 10.14
N ARG A 111 5.69 -11.49 10.37
CA ARG A 111 5.78 -12.79 11.07
C ARG A 111 5.13 -12.73 12.46
N THR A 112 5.31 -11.66 13.20
CA THR A 112 4.83 -11.47 14.57
C THR A 112 3.31 -11.37 14.59
N PHE A 113 2.73 -10.60 13.66
CA PHE A 113 1.29 -10.55 13.46
C PHE A 113 0.74 -11.92 13.08
N MET A 114 1.32 -12.58 12.08
CA MET A 114 0.85 -13.89 11.62
C MET A 114 0.91 -14.96 12.71
N GLN A 115 1.97 -14.99 13.52
CA GLN A 115 2.10 -15.90 14.65
C GLN A 115 1.05 -15.67 15.75
N SER A 116 0.41 -14.49 15.78
CA SER A 116 -0.67 -14.19 16.71
C SER A 116 -2.04 -14.68 16.23
N LEU A 117 -2.17 -15.05 14.96
CA LEU A 117 -3.41 -15.52 14.36
C LEU A 117 -3.63 -17.02 14.64
N PRO A 118 -4.90 -17.47 14.76
CA PRO A 118 -5.18 -18.89 14.84
C PRO A 118 -4.85 -19.58 13.51
N ALA A 119 -4.47 -20.86 13.55
CA ALA A 119 -4.21 -21.66 12.33
C ALA A 119 -5.44 -21.76 11.39
N THR A 120 -6.64 -21.46 11.87
CA THR A 120 -7.87 -21.42 11.08
C THR A 120 -8.16 -20.04 10.46
N ASP A 121 -7.28 -19.06 10.63
CA ASP A 121 -7.45 -17.74 10.05
C ASP A 121 -7.46 -17.83 8.51
N PRO A 122 -8.35 -17.09 7.81
CA PRO A 122 -8.37 -17.08 6.34
C PRO A 122 -7.04 -16.72 5.66
N LEU A 123 -6.13 -16.02 6.35
CA LEU A 123 -4.77 -15.81 5.84
C LEU A 123 -4.06 -17.14 5.54
N PHE A 124 -4.33 -18.20 6.30
CA PHE A 124 -3.73 -19.53 6.16
C PHE A 124 -4.61 -20.52 5.38
N VAL A 125 -5.54 -20.03 4.55
CA VAL A 125 -6.47 -20.90 3.79
C VAL A 125 -5.75 -21.91 2.89
N ALA A 126 -4.54 -21.60 2.42
CA ALA A 126 -3.70 -22.51 1.64
C ALA A 126 -3.25 -23.75 2.44
N ASP A 127 -3.16 -23.64 3.77
CA ASP A 127 -2.74 -24.74 4.65
C ASP A 127 -3.86 -25.76 4.89
N ASN A 128 -5.09 -25.45 4.49
CA ASN A 128 -6.22 -26.34 4.67
C ASN A 128 -6.21 -27.46 3.61
N PRO A 129 -5.89 -28.72 3.98
CA PRO A 129 -5.76 -29.82 3.01
C PRO A 129 -7.10 -30.26 2.40
N SER A 130 -8.23 -29.75 2.91
CA SER A 130 -9.56 -30.01 2.33
C SER A 130 -9.89 -29.10 1.15
N LEU A 131 -9.07 -28.07 0.88
CA LEU A 131 -9.26 -27.14 -0.22
C LEU A 131 -8.17 -27.35 -1.29
N PRO A 132 -8.49 -27.17 -2.59
CA PRO A 132 -7.52 -27.28 -3.68
C PRO A 132 -6.66 -26.00 -3.80
N LEU A 133 -6.09 -25.53 -2.69
CA LEU A 133 -5.42 -24.24 -2.57
C LEU A 133 -3.99 -24.33 -2.02
N ALA A 134 -3.40 -25.53 -1.94
CA ALA A 134 -2.06 -25.71 -1.39
C ALA A 134 -0.97 -24.88 -2.11
N SER A 135 -1.15 -24.61 -3.41
CA SER A 135 -0.22 -23.76 -4.20
C SER A 135 -0.65 -22.29 -4.30
N LEU A 136 -1.66 -21.86 -3.52
CA LEU A 136 -2.06 -20.45 -3.46
C LEU A 136 -0.97 -19.60 -2.78
N GLU A 137 -0.28 -20.18 -1.80
CA GLU A 137 0.80 -19.56 -1.04
C GLU A 137 2.03 -20.48 -0.97
N VAL A 138 3.11 -19.98 -0.37
CA VAL A 138 4.36 -20.70 -0.15
C VAL A 138 4.75 -20.70 1.35
N PRO A 139 5.62 -21.62 1.81
CA PRO A 139 6.08 -21.64 3.20
C PRO A 139 6.72 -20.32 3.68
N GLU A 140 7.25 -19.52 2.77
CA GLU A 140 7.80 -18.20 3.02
C GLU A 140 6.75 -17.19 3.53
N LEU A 141 5.44 -17.45 3.39
CA LEU A 141 4.40 -16.70 4.08
C LEU A 141 4.63 -16.75 5.58
N HIS A 142 4.67 -17.95 6.17
CA HIS A 142 4.86 -18.14 7.61
C HIS A 142 6.21 -17.66 8.12
N THR A 143 7.24 -17.76 7.28
CA THR A 143 8.62 -17.49 7.70
C THR A 143 9.01 -16.03 7.47
N PHE A 144 8.58 -15.39 6.40
CA PHE A 144 9.08 -14.07 5.98
C PHE A 144 7.97 -13.05 5.71
N GLY A 145 6.69 -13.43 5.82
CA GLY A 145 5.58 -12.56 5.40
C GLY A 145 5.57 -12.31 3.90
N LEU A 146 6.11 -13.25 3.13
CA LEU A 146 6.11 -13.19 1.68
C LEU A 146 4.93 -13.96 1.12
N ILE A 147 4.07 -13.26 0.39
CA ILE A 147 2.98 -13.87 -0.36
C ILE A 147 3.42 -14.21 -1.77
N ARG A 148 2.79 -15.24 -2.33
CA ARG A 148 2.97 -15.61 -3.72
C ARG A 148 2.12 -14.72 -4.61
N GLU A 149 2.75 -14.18 -5.65
CA GLU A 149 2.15 -13.19 -6.56
C GLU A 149 2.31 -13.60 -8.03
N ASN A 150 1.20 -13.72 -8.77
CA ASN A 150 1.18 -14.06 -10.21
C ASN A 150 1.00 -12.81 -11.10
N LEU A 151 1.73 -11.74 -10.78
CA LEU A 151 1.67 -10.42 -11.45
C LEU A 151 2.01 -10.52 -12.94
N ASP A 152 2.92 -11.44 -13.27
CA ASP A 152 3.37 -11.72 -14.63
C ASP A 152 2.37 -12.57 -15.42
N GLY A 153 1.19 -12.81 -14.85
CA GLY A 153 0.05 -13.47 -15.49
C GLY A 153 -0.20 -14.88 -14.98
N PHE A 154 -1.47 -15.30 -15.09
CA PHE A 154 -1.97 -16.59 -14.60
C PHE A 154 -1.78 -17.77 -15.56
N GLY A 155 -1.15 -17.55 -16.72
CA GLY A 155 -1.03 -18.57 -17.77
C GLY A 155 -0.09 -19.74 -17.43
N ASP A 156 0.79 -19.59 -16.44
CA ASP A 156 1.70 -20.62 -15.96
C ASP A 156 1.93 -20.45 -14.46
N LEU A 157 1.00 -20.97 -13.65
CA LEU A 157 1.03 -20.76 -12.20
C LEU A 157 2.26 -21.38 -11.55
N ASP A 158 2.82 -22.47 -12.08
CA ASP A 158 3.92 -23.17 -11.42
C ASP A 158 5.29 -22.52 -11.68
N HIS A 159 5.42 -21.74 -12.76
CA HIS A 159 6.70 -21.15 -13.16
C HIS A 159 6.70 -19.63 -13.28
N LYS A 160 5.53 -18.98 -13.28
CA LYS A 160 5.39 -17.51 -13.37
C LYS A 160 4.75 -16.94 -12.10
N PHE A 161 5.53 -16.89 -11.03
CA PHE A 161 5.19 -16.13 -9.83
C PHE A 161 6.44 -15.52 -9.19
N VAL A 162 6.22 -14.55 -8.33
CA VAL A 162 7.24 -13.92 -7.49
C VAL A 162 6.82 -13.98 -6.03
N LEU A 163 7.74 -13.69 -5.12
CA LEU A 163 7.48 -13.59 -3.70
C LEU A 163 7.60 -12.13 -3.29
N ARG A 164 6.52 -11.56 -2.75
CA ARG A 164 6.50 -10.16 -2.29
C ARG A 164 6.00 -10.02 -0.87
N GLY A 165 6.57 -9.08 -0.13
CA GLY A 165 6.01 -8.60 1.13
C GLY A 165 4.75 -7.81 0.85
N VAL A 166 3.87 -7.68 1.85
CA VAL A 166 2.65 -6.90 1.70
C VAL A 166 2.95 -5.42 2.03
N PRO A 167 2.82 -4.47 1.09
CA PRO A 167 3.07 -3.07 1.40
C PRO A 167 1.95 -2.55 2.32
N HIS A 168 2.29 -1.63 3.23
CA HIS A 168 1.28 -0.91 4.00
C HIS A 168 0.40 -0.07 3.07
N LEU A 169 -0.85 0.21 3.48
CA LEU A 169 -1.80 0.99 2.67
C LEU A 169 -1.88 2.48 3.04
N PHE A 170 -1.07 2.94 3.99
CA PHE A 170 -1.08 4.36 4.35
C PHE A 170 -0.68 5.27 3.20
N SER A 171 -1.37 6.40 3.12
CA SER A 171 -0.96 7.60 2.37
C SER A 171 -1.01 7.44 0.85
N MET A 172 -1.77 6.46 0.35
CA MET A 172 -2.00 6.27 -1.10
C MET A 172 -2.53 7.52 -1.81
N SER A 173 -3.26 8.39 -1.11
CA SER A 173 -3.74 9.66 -1.68
C SER A 173 -2.65 10.61 -2.15
N THR A 174 -1.41 10.46 -1.67
CA THR A 174 -0.27 11.27 -2.10
C THR A 174 0.76 10.49 -2.90
N THR A 175 0.70 9.16 -2.94
CA THR A 175 1.78 8.31 -3.48
C THR A 175 1.43 7.56 -4.78
N LEU A 176 0.16 7.59 -5.22
CA LEU A 176 -0.26 6.85 -6.41
C LEU A 176 0.01 7.56 -7.74
N ALA A 177 0.17 8.87 -7.75
CA ALA A 177 0.27 9.62 -9.00
C ALA A 177 1.55 9.24 -9.76
N ARG A 178 1.39 8.75 -10.99
CA ARG A 178 2.52 8.33 -11.84
C ARG A 178 3.36 9.49 -12.36
N ASP A 179 4.67 9.38 -12.22
CA ASP A 179 5.63 10.13 -13.00
C ASP A 179 5.66 9.65 -14.47
N THR A 180 5.27 10.51 -15.40
CA THR A 180 5.22 10.17 -16.82
C THR A 180 6.60 10.15 -17.49
N THR A 181 7.66 10.50 -16.76
CA THR A 181 9.04 10.63 -17.26
C THR A 181 9.95 9.48 -16.83
N ASP A 182 9.44 8.54 -16.03
CA ASP A 182 10.24 7.41 -15.50
C ASP A 182 10.55 6.31 -16.52
N GLY A 183 9.96 6.39 -17.72
CA GLY A 183 10.21 5.48 -18.84
C GLY A 183 9.26 4.29 -18.90
N THR A 184 8.36 4.13 -17.94
CA THR A 184 7.36 3.05 -17.92
C THR A 184 6.16 3.34 -18.82
N SER A 185 5.41 2.29 -19.17
CA SER A 185 4.25 2.37 -20.07
C SER A 185 3.14 3.29 -19.55
N ALA A 186 2.63 4.14 -20.45
CA ALA A 186 1.48 5.02 -20.18
C ALA A 186 0.14 4.30 -20.03
N ALA A 187 0.10 2.99 -20.27
CA ALA A 187 -1.08 2.17 -20.02
C ALA A 187 -1.42 2.03 -18.53
N PHE A 188 -0.49 2.34 -17.63
CA PHE A 188 -0.67 2.27 -16.18
C PHE A 188 -0.80 3.68 -15.63
N ALA A 189 -1.94 4.01 -15.03
CA ALA A 189 -2.26 5.37 -14.63
C ALA A 189 -1.77 5.73 -13.21
N GLU A 190 -1.74 4.76 -12.31
CA GLU A 190 -1.33 4.93 -10.91
C GLU A 190 -0.13 4.02 -10.57
N ARG A 191 0.42 4.15 -9.36
CA ARG A 191 1.58 3.40 -8.84
C ARG A 191 1.16 2.51 -7.66
N ALA A 192 0.22 1.61 -7.92
CA ALA A 192 -0.24 0.65 -6.93
C ALA A 192 0.68 -0.60 -6.87
N GLY A 193 0.89 -1.14 -5.67
CA GLY A 193 1.80 -2.27 -5.43
C GLY A 193 3.28 -1.85 -5.36
N TRP A 194 4.18 -2.83 -5.51
CA TRP A 194 5.64 -2.66 -5.42
C TRP A 194 6.31 -2.24 -6.73
N SER A 195 5.73 -2.61 -7.87
CA SER A 195 6.23 -2.27 -9.20
C SER A 195 5.36 -1.24 -9.92
N GLY A 196 4.19 -0.89 -9.39
CA GLY A 196 3.35 0.17 -9.98
C GLY A 196 2.64 -0.21 -11.28
N ASP A 197 2.73 -1.46 -11.70
CA ASP A 197 1.92 -2.08 -12.76
C ASP A 197 0.70 -2.83 -12.21
N GLY A 198 0.67 -3.10 -10.90
CA GLY A 198 -0.46 -3.75 -10.24
C GLY A 198 -0.93 -5.01 -10.97
N VAL A 199 -2.13 -4.91 -11.54
CA VAL A 199 -2.66 -5.77 -12.61
C VAL A 199 -3.27 -4.86 -13.70
N THR A 200 -3.46 -5.39 -14.93
CA THR A 200 -4.05 -4.74 -16.12
C THR A 200 -4.65 -3.33 -15.90
N GLY A 201 -4.01 -2.27 -16.41
CA GLY A 201 -4.53 -0.88 -16.36
C GLY A 201 -3.96 -0.02 -15.21
N GLY A 202 -3.45 -0.66 -14.15
CA GLY A 202 -2.63 0.01 -13.14
C GLY A 202 -3.35 1.03 -12.27
N THR A 203 -4.68 1.04 -12.24
CA THR A 203 -5.44 1.86 -11.27
C THR A 203 -5.66 1.08 -9.98
N LEU A 204 -5.96 1.77 -8.89
CA LEU A 204 -6.34 1.15 -7.62
C LEU A 204 -7.61 0.29 -7.74
N ARG A 205 -8.50 0.63 -8.69
CA ARG A 205 -9.68 -0.18 -9.02
C ARG A 205 -9.28 -1.50 -9.67
N ASP A 206 -8.39 -1.45 -10.65
CA ASP A 206 -7.89 -2.65 -11.33
C ASP A 206 -7.09 -3.51 -10.34
N PHE A 207 -6.24 -2.88 -9.53
CA PHE A 207 -5.49 -3.52 -8.45
C PHE A 207 -6.41 -4.28 -7.49
N THR A 208 -7.55 -3.69 -7.09
CA THR A 208 -8.52 -4.34 -6.20
C THR A 208 -9.06 -5.63 -6.80
N ASN A 209 -9.43 -5.63 -8.08
CA ASN A 209 -9.90 -6.83 -8.76
C ASN A 209 -8.78 -7.86 -8.97
N GLY A 210 -7.55 -7.42 -9.26
CA GLY A 210 -6.39 -8.30 -9.32
C GLY A 210 -6.11 -9.01 -8.01
N ALA A 211 -6.20 -8.30 -6.89
CA ALA A 211 -6.03 -8.87 -5.56
C ALA A 211 -7.15 -9.89 -5.23
N ILE A 212 -8.39 -9.62 -5.65
CA ILE A 212 -9.49 -10.59 -5.53
C ILE A 212 -9.17 -11.85 -6.34
N GLU A 213 -8.80 -11.71 -7.61
CA GLU A 213 -8.44 -12.84 -8.47
C GLU A 213 -7.24 -13.63 -7.93
N GLN A 214 -6.20 -12.95 -7.42
CA GLN A 214 -4.98 -13.53 -6.88
C GLN A 214 -5.17 -14.23 -5.52
N HIS A 215 -6.01 -13.71 -4.62
CA HIS A 215 -6.02 -14.18 -3.23
C HIS A 215 -7.35 -14.75 -2.75
N PHE A 216 -8.47 -14.42 -3.37
CA PHE A 216 -9.80 -14.82 -2.88
C PHE A 216 -10.30 -16.10 -3.53
N THR A 217 -9.58 -16.63 -4.51
CA THR A 217 -10.02 -17.78 -5.29
C THR A 217 -10.26 -19.03 -4.43
N LYS A 218 -11.36 -19.74 -4.68
CA LYS A 218 -11.70 -21.05 -4.07
C LYS A 218 -10.91 -22.21 -4.67
N ASP A 219 -10.38 -22.03 -5.88
CA ASP A 219 -9.57 -23.00 -6.60
C ASP A 219 -8.52 -22.29 -7.48
N LEU A 220 -7.47 -22.98 -7.88
CA LEU A 220 -6.38 -22.37 -8.67
C LEU A 220 -6.75 -22.08 -10.14
N GLY A 221 -7.95 -22.45 -10.59
CA GLY A 221 -8.47 -22.08 -11.90
C GLY A 221 -8.91 -20.62 -12.00
N ARG A 222 -9.10 -19.94 -10.86
CA ARG A 222 -9.30 -18.48 -10.76
C ARG A 222 -10.36 -17.93 -11.71
N THR A 223 -11.48 -18.64 -11.84
CA THR A 223 -12.53 -18.27 -12.79
C THR A 223 -13.56 -17.35 -12.13
N PRO A 224 -13.73 -16.09 -12.60
CA PRO A 224 -14.79 -15.21 -12.10
C PRO A 224 -16.18 -15.86 -12.24
N GLY A 225 -17.04 -15.67 -11.24
CA GLY A 225 -18.36 -16.28 -11.12
C GLY A 225 -18.36 -17.69 -10.51
N THR A 226 -17.23 -18.39 -10.52
CA THR A 226 -17.09 -19.75 -9.97
C THR A 226 -16.18 -19.75 -8.74
N SER A 227 -14.94 -19.32 -8.91
CA SER A 227 -13.90 -19.37 -7.88
C SER A 227 -13.96 -18.15 -6.95
N PHE A 228 -14.47 -17.03 -7.45
CA PHE A 228 -14.71 -15.76 -6.75
C PHE A 228 -15.67 -14.90 -7.62
N ARG A 229 -16.17 -13.78 -7.12
CA ARG A 229 -16.78 -12.72 -7.95
C ARG A 229 -15.89 -11.48 -7.99
N LEU A 230 -15.92 -10.74 -9.08
CA LEU A 230 -15.28 -9.42 -9.11
C LEU A 230 -16.11 -8.41 -8.30
N ALA A 231 -15.46 -7.33 -7.86
CA ALA A 231 -16.16 -6.21 -7.29
C ALA A 231 -16.89 -5.43 -8.40
N THR A 232 -18.11 -4.98 -8.11
CA THR A 232 -18.86 -4.10 -9.00
C THR A 232 -18.22 -2.72 -9.07
N ALA A 233 -18.60 -1.93 -10.08
CA ALA A 233 -18.09 -0.57 -10.21
C ALA A 233 -18.35 0.32 -8.98
N SER A 234 -19.51 0.17 -8.34
CA SER A 234 -19.88 0.92 -7.14
C SER A 234 -19.12 0.46 -5.89
N GLU A 235 -18.89 -0.85 -5.75
CA GLU A 235 -18.04 -1.39 -4.68
C GLU A 235 -16.60 -0.88 -4.83
N LEU A 236 -16.04 -0.93 -6.04
CA LEU A 236 -14.70 -0.43 -6.35
C LEU A 236 -14.53 1.07 -6.03
N ASP A 237 -15.53 1.91 -6.32
CA ASP A 237 -15.45 3.34 -5.99
C ASP A 237 -15.39 3.57 -4.48
N ARG A 238 -16.20 2.83 -3.71
CA ARG A 238 -16.25 2.95 -2.25
C ARG A 238 -14.99 2.40 -1.58
N ILE A 239 -14.50 1.25 -2.03
CA ILE A 239 -13.21 0.68 -1.57
C ILE A 239 -12.09 1.69 -1.83
N ARG A 240 -12.05 2.29 -3.03
CA ARG A 240 -11.07 3.33 -3.38
C ARG A 240 -11.19 4.55 -2.47
N VAL A 241 -12.40 5.03 -2.18
CA VAL A 241 -12.62 6.16 -1.25
C VAL A 241 -12.03 5.84 0.13
N PHE A 242 -12.30 4.65 0.67
CA PHE A 242 -11.73 4.21 1.94
C PHE A 242 -10.19 4.14 1.89
N GLN A 243 -9.64 3.46 0.90
CA GLN A 243 -8.19 3.29 0.73
C GLN A 243 -7.44 4.62 0.62
N LEU A 244 -7.98 5.60 -0.12
CA LEU A 244 -7.39 6.94 -0.23
C LEU A 244 -7.57 7.78 1.05
N ALA A 245 -8.43 7.37 1.98
CA ALA A 245 -8.61 8.00 3.28
C ALA A 245 -7.70 7.41 4.37
N LEU A 246 -6.83 6.44 4.05
CA LEU A 246 -5.86 5.87 4.98
C LEU A 246 -4.58 6.71 5.08
N GLY A 247 -4.12 6.97 6.31
CA GLY A 247 -2.87 7.67 6.56
C GLY A 247 -2.94 9.18 6.28
N ARG A 248 -1.82 9.76 5.84
CA ARG A 248 -1.73 11.21 5.57
C ARG A 248 -2.24 11.54 4.16
N ARG A 249 -2.68 12.79 4.01
CA ARG A 249 -3.22 13.36 2.76
C ARG A 249 -2.43 14.55 2.25
N ASN A 250 -1.26 14.80 2.83
CA ASN A 250 -0.32 15.83 2.41
C ASN A 250 1.11 15.31 2.48
N GLU A 251 1.97 15.92 1.68
CA GLU A 251 3.42 15.82 1.86
C GLU A 251 3.88 16.84 2.92
N LEU A 252 4.96 16.51 3.62
CA LEU A 252 5.68 17.48 4.44
C LEU A 252 6.52 18.40 3.54
N ASN A 253 7.04 19.49 4.10
CA ASN A 253 8.20 20.17 3.56
C ASN A 253 9.33 20.03 4.57
N LEU A 254 10.30 19.16 4.28
CA LEU A 254 11.36 18.85 5.23
C LEU A 254 12.30 20.02 5.51
N ASN A 255 12.29 21.07 4.68
CA ASN A 255 13.03 22.31 4.98
C ASN A 255 12.41 23.11 6.13
N ASN A 256 11.12 22.89 6.41
CA ASN A 256 10.40 23.54 7.52
C ASN A 256 10.35 22.67 8.77
N VAL A 257 10.79 21.41 8.68
CA VAL A 257 10.85 20.47 9.80
C VAL A 257 12.15 20.70 10.56
N HIS A 258 12.06 20.77 11.89
CA HIS A 258 13.21 20.85 12.79
C HIS A 258 13.01 19.91 13.96
N LEU A 259 13.89 18.94 14.11
CA LEU A 259 13.85 17.97 15.20
C LEU A 259 14.63 18.50 16.40
N SER A 260 14.13 18.21 17.62
CA SER A 260 14.76 18.66 18.86
C SER A 260 15.94 17.77 19.29
N ASP A 261 15.93 16.50 18.88
CA ASP A 261 17.08 15.61 19.04
C ASP A 261 18.12 15.95 17.95
N SER A 262 19.32 16.36 18.38
CA SER A 262 20.37 16.80 17.45
C SER A 262 20.85 15.70 16.50
N PHE A 263 20.79 14.44 16.93
CA PHE A 263 21.22 13.30 16.12
C PHE A 263 20.19 13.01 15.01
N ALA A 264 18.90 13.05 15.36
CA ALA A 264 17.82 12.95 14.38
C ALA A 264 17.78 14.18 13.44
N GLU A 265 18.05 15.39 13.93
CA GLU A 265 18.13 16.60 13.09
C GLU A 265 19.30 16.53 12.10
N GLN A 266 20.46 16.00 12.52
CA GLN A 266 21.56 15.73 11.60
C GLN A 266 21.13 14.74 10.50
N GLY A 267 20.39 13.69 10.86
CA GLY A 267 19.82 12.75 9.91
C GLY A 267 18.91 13.39 8.87
N ARG A 268 18.09 14.38 9.27
CA ARG A 268 17.27 15.16 8.34
C ARG A 268 18.14 15.94 7.35
N LEU A 269 19.22 16.55 7.83
CA LEU A 269 20.16 17.28 6.98
C LEU A 269 20.85 16.33 5.98
N ASP A 270 21.36 15.19 6.44
CA ASP A 270 22.03 14.21 5.59
C ASP A 270 21.09 13.61 4.54
N PHE A 271 19.82 13.40 4.90
CA PHE A 271 18.77 12.94 3.99
C PHE A 271 18.52 13.92 2.83
N LEU A 272 18.56 15.23 3.13
CA LEU A 272 18.34 16.31 2.16
C LEU A 272 19.59 16.67 1.37
N ASP A 273 20.78 16.37 1.89
CA ASP A 273 22.04 16.80 1.30
C ASP A 273 22.33 16.03 -0.02
N PRO A 274 22.47 16.74 -1.16
CA PRO A 274 22.80 16.13 -2.44
C PRO A 274 24.24 15.59 -2.52
N GLN A 275 25.09 15.86 -1.53
CA GLN A 275 26.46 15.35 -1.42
C GLN A 275 26.58 14.16 -0.46
N ILE A 276 25.56 13.89 0.38
CA ILE A 276 25.58 12.81 1.37
C ILE A 276 24.55 11.73 1.02
N GLY A 277 23.30 11.90 1.45
CA GLY A 277 22.28 10.85 1.35
C GLY A 277 21.59 10.81 0.01
N ARG A 278 21.29 11.98 -0.58
CA ARG A 278 20.49 12.12 -1.81
C ARG A 278 19.12 11.44 -1.75
N CYS A 279 18.67 11.03 -0.56
CA CYS A 279 17.45 10.26 -0.37
C CYS A 279 16.24 11.05 -0.90
N ASN A 280 16.28 12.37 -0.70
CA ASN A 280 15.26 13.31 -1.14
C ASN A 280 15.13 13.42 -2.69
N GLU A 281 16.02 12.84 -3.50
CA GLU A 281 15.83 12.82 -4.96
C GLU A 281 14.65 11.92 -5.36
N CYS A 282 14.59 10.72 -4.78
CA CYS A 282 13.55 9.72 -5.04
C CYS A 282 12.43 9.78 -3.98
N HIS A 283 12.79 10.03 -2.72
CA HIS A 283 11.86 10.14 -1.60
C HIS A 283 11.63 11.60 -1.21
N GLY A 284 11.07 12.38 -2.13
CA GLY A 284 10.78 13.79 -1.94
C GLY A 284 9.99 14.05 -0.66
N ASN A 285 10.57 14.83 0.24
CA ASN A 285 10.07 15.11 1.59
C ASN A 285 9.79 13.86 2.45
N ALA A 286 10.59 12.81 2.27
CA ALA A 286 10.39 11.48 2.87
C ALA A 286 9.06 10.80 2.46
N GLY A 287 8.39 11.32 1.42
CA GLY A 287 7.29 10.65 0.75
C GLY A 287 7.76 9.62 -0.28
N ALA A 288 6.84 9.23 -1.16
CA ALA A 288 7.08 8.27 -2.25
C ALA A 288 7.36 8.94 -3.60
N ASN A 289 7.41 10.27 -3.64
CA ASN A 289 7.41 11.02 -4.88
C ASN A 289 8.80 11.54 -5.21
N ALA A 290 9.24 11.38 -6.45
CA ALA A 290 10.49 11.99 -6.93
C ALA A 290 10.41 13.51 -6.80
N ARG A 291 11.45 14.14 -6.24
CA ARG A 291 11.42 15.59 -5.93
C ARG A 291 11.14 16.44 -7.17
N VAL A 292 11.72 16.07 -8.30
CA VAL A 292 11.68 16.86 -9.53
C VAL A 292 10.28 16.95 -10.14
N THR A 293 9.48 15.90 -10.03
CA THR A 293 8.13 15.84 -10.63
C THR A 293 7.02 15.95 -9.59
N GLY A 294 7.33 15.68 -8.32
CA GLY A 294 6.33 15.57 -7.27
C GLY A 294 5.40 14.37 -7.45
N LYS A 295 5.83 13.35 -8.21
CA LYS A 295 5.06 12.15 -8.52
C LYS A 295 5.88 10.88 -8.26
N ASN A 296 5.20 9.75 -8.09
CA ASN A 296 5.84 8.48 -7.82
C ASN A 296 6.42 7.89 -9.11
N ALA A 297 7.68 7.49 -9.03
CA ALA A 297 8.47 7.00 -10.14
C ALA A 297 9.02 5.61 -9.84
N ASN A 298 9.20 4.83 -10.91
CA ASN A 298 9.89 3.56 -10.86
C ASN A 298 11.41 3.72 -10.99
N PHE A 299 12.15 2.94 -10.22
CA PHE A 299 13.60 2.90 -10.25
C PHE A 299 14.12 1.47 -10.27
N PHE A 300 15.06 1.20 -11.17
CA PHE A 300 15.84 -0.04 -11.13
C PHE A 300 17.06 0.17 -10.22
N GLY A 301 16.90 -0.22 -8.96
CA GLY A 301 17.90 -0.07 -7.89
C GLY A 301 18.77 -1.30 -7.61
N ASN A 302 18.66 -2.37 -8.41
CA ASN A 302 19.27 -3.69 -8.14
C ASN A 302 18.81 -4.32 -6.81
N PHE A 303 17.54 -4.13 -6.42
CA PHE A 303 17.05 -4.64 -5.14
C PHE A 303 17.10 -6.18 -5.07
N ASP A 304 16.69 -6.86 -6.13
CA ASP A 304 16.72 -8.33 -6.18
C ASP A 304 18.13 -8.94 -6.32
N GLN A 305 19.18 -8.14 -6.56
CA GLN A 305 20.55 -8.67 -6.59
C GLN A 305 21.05 -9.09 -5.21
N PHE A 306 20.47 -8.55 -4.13
CA PHE A 306 20.79 -8.95 -2.77
C PHE A 306 19.66 -9.75 -2.10
N ALA A 307 18.52 -9.93 -2.76
CA ALA A 307 17.44 -10.77 -2.26
C ALA A 307 17.92 -12.22 -2.08
N ALA A 308 17.59 -12.80 -0.93
CA ALA A 308 17.90 -14.19 -0.63
C ALA A 308 17.24 -15.12 -1.66
N ASP A 309 17.93 -16.22 -2.00
CA ASP A 309 17.27 -17.32 -2.69
C ASP A 309 16.33 -18.01 -1.72
N HIS A 310 15.04 -18.04 -2.07
CA HIS A 310 14.03 -18.77 -1.33
C HIS A 310 13.79 -20.14 -1.98
N ALA A 311 13.50 -21.15 -1.16
CA ALA A 311 13.39 -22.53 -1.63
C ALA A 311 12.20 -22.71 -2.58
N SER A 312 11.15 -21.88 -2.41
CA SER A 312 9.96 -21.90 -3.25
C SER A 312 10.00 -20.95 -4.45
N LEU A 313 11.16 -20.35 -4.80
CA LEU A 313 11.25 -19.60 -6.07
C LEU A 313 10.97 -20.52 -7.28
N PRO A 314 10.20 -20.06 -8.28
CA PRO A 314 9.92 -20.87 -9.46
C PRO A 314 11.16 -21.12 -10.30
N VAL A 315 11.16 -22.22 -11.06
CA VAL A 315 12.22 -22.54 -12.01
C VAL A 315 11.61 -22.73 -13.40
N LEU A 316 12.01 -21.90 -14.36
CA LEU A 316 11.57 -22.01 -15.75
C LEU A 316 12.76 -22.35 -16.64
N SER A 317 12.67 -23.46 -17.38
CA SER A 317 13.74 -23.93 -18.28
C SER A 317 15.12 -24.05 -17.60
N GLY A 318 15.14 -24.43 -16.33
CA GLY A 318 16.37 -24.59 -15.54
C GLY A 318 16.95 -23.29 -14.97
N VAL A 319 16.25 -22.16 -15.10
CA VAL A 319 16.61 -20.86 -14.51
C VAL A 319 15.66 -20.56 -13.35
N THR A 320 16.21 -20.26 -12.18
CA THR A 320 15.43 -19.75 -11.04
C THR A 320 14.91 -18.37 -11.38
N ILE A 321 13.59 -18.19 -11.35
CA ILE A 321 12.92 -16.94 -11.67
C ILE A 321 12.90 -16.02 -10.45
N ARG A 322 13.23 -14.76 -10.69
CA ARG A 322 13.21 -13.65 -9.72
C ARG A 322 12.24 -12.58 -10.16
N ASP A 323 11.92 -11.69 -9.21
CA ASP A 323 11.07 -10.54 -9.46
C ASP A 323 11.76 -9.56 -10.40
N GLY A 324 11.20 -9.43 -11.61
CA GLY A 324 11.68 -8.49 -12.61
C GLY A 324 11.00 -7.14 -12.55
N GLY A 325 10.16 -6.88 -11.54
CA GLY A 325 9.49 -5.59 -11.36
C GLY A 325 8.42 -5.33 -12.40
N PHE A 326 8.40 -4.12 -12.95
CA PHE A 326 7.32 -3.66 -13.83
C PHE A 326 7.28 -4.34 -15.21
N GLY A 327 6.09 -4.74 -15.66
CA GLY A 327 5.77 -4.99 -17.06
C GLY A 327 5.89 -6.44 -17.55
N GLY A 328 5.86 -7.43 -16.65
CA GLY A 328 6.07 -8.84 -17.01
C GLY A 328 4.84 -9.59 -17.57
N GLN A 329 3.61 -9.06 -17.40
CA GLN A 329 2.35 -9.77 -17.66
C GLN A 329 2.22 -10.42 -19.06
N SER A 330 2.72 -9.75 -20.11
CA SER A 330 2.58 -10.23 -21.50
C SER A 330 3.76 -11.08 -21.99
N LEU A 331 4.76 -11.32 -21.14
CA LEU A 331 5.99 -11.98 -21.53
C LEU A 331 5.88 -13.50 -21.33
N VAL A 332 6.36 -14.27 -22.31
CA VAL A 332 6.39 -15.74 -22.25
C VAL A 332 7.74 -16.30 -21.78
N THR A 333 8.78 -15.49 -21.84
CA THR A 333 10.13 -15.82 -21.36
C THR A 333 10.69 -14.66 -20.55
N PRO A 334 11.55 -14.91 -19.54
CA PRO A 334 12.26 -13.86 -18.83
C PRO A 334 13.04 -12.98 -19.81
N ASN A 335 13.08 -11.67 -19.55
CA ASN A 335 13.66 -10.68 -20.45
C ASN A 335 14.66 -9.74 -19.75
N VAL A 336 14.63 -9.68 -18.42
CA VAL A 336 15.58 -8.90 -17.62
C VAL A 336 16.49 -9.84 -16.84
N LYS A 337 17.77 -9.46 -16.76
CA LYS A 337 18.74 -10.11 -15.87
C LYS A 337 18.72 -9.39 -14.53
N VAL A 338 18.28 -10.12 -13.50
CA VAL A 338 18.08 -9.66 -12.15
C VAL A 338 19.17 -10.19 -11.23
N ALA A 339 19.41 -11.50 -11.16
CA ALA A 339 20.48 -12.05 -10.34
C ALA A 339 21.86 -11.78 -10.95
N VAL A 340 22.83 -11.45 -10.09
CA VAL A 340 24.24 -11.31 -10.50
C VAL A 340 24.77 -12.64 -11.03
N SER A 341 24.39 -13.75 -10.39
CA SER A 341 24.83 -15.12 -10.70
C SER A 341 24.22 -15.68 -11.99
N SER A 342 23.11 -15.12 -12.49
CA SER A 342 22.47 -15.65 -13.68
C SER A 342 23.25 -15.33 -14.96
N THR A 343 23.38 -16.29 -15.85
CA THR A 343 23.99 -16.12 -17.19
C THR A 343 22.96 -15.76 -18.26
N SER A 344 21.67 -15.85 -17.94
CA SER A 344 20.53 -15.56 -18.81
C SER A 344 19.55 -14.60 -18.13
N PRO A 345 18.60 -13.99 -18.85
CA PRO A 345 17.46 -13.35 -18.21
C PRO A 345 16.75 -14.31 -17.26
N ASP A 346 16.44 -13.83 -16.07
CA ASP A 346 15.88 -14.59 -14.95
C ASP A 346 14.75 -13.83 -14.24
N GLY A 347 14.31 -12.69 -14.78
CA GLY A 347 13.09 -12.00 -14.35
C GLY A 347 12.22 -11.56 -15.53
N PHE A 348 10.93 -11.35 -15.25
CA PHE A 348 9.97 -10.78 -16.18
C PHE A 348 9.73 -9.30 -15.84
N GLY A 349 9.91 -8.39 -16.80
CA GLY A 349 9.71 -6.95 -16.60
C GLY A 349 10.93 -6.12 -17.00
N ASP A 350 11.13 -4.98 -16.33
CA ASP A 350 12.20 -4.02 -16.65
C ASP A 350 13.21 -3.78 -15.50
N GLY A 351 13.05 -4.52 -14.40
CA GLY A 351 13.87 -4.44 -13.18
C GLY A 351 13.49 -3.29 -12.24
N SER A 352 12.45 -2.51 -12.57
CA SER A 352 12.09 -1.31 -11.83
C SER A 352 10.94 -1.52 -10.84
N PHE A 353 11.04 -0.83 -9.70
CA PHE A 353 10.06 -0.83 -8.62
C PHE A 353 9.67 0.60 -8.27
N ASN A 354 8.41 0.83 -7.87
CA ASN A 354 7.98 2.17 -7.44
C ASN A 354 8.49 2.49 -6.04
N THR A 355 8.59 3.78 -5.77
CA THR A 355 9.12 4.27 -4.49
C THR A 355 8.04 4.14 -3.41
N ALA A 356 8.40 3.63 -2.23
CA ALA A 356 7.53 3.59 -1.05
C ALA A 356 7.71 4.85 -0.19
N PRO A 357 6.67 5.31 0.53
CA PRO A 357 6.81 6.43 1.44
C PRO A 357 7.60 6.04 2.71
N LEU A 358 8.36 6.98 3.28
CA LEU A 358 9.27 6.73 4.40
C LEU A 358 8.82 7.31 5.74
N ILE A 359 7.83 8.22 5.74
CA ILE A 359 7.25 8.78 6.98
C ILE A 359 6.65 7.66 7.84
N GLU A 360 6.02 6.68 7.19
CA GLU A 360 5.35 5.53 7.80
C GLU A 360 6.28 4.33 7.99
N ALA A 361 7.51 4.35 7.45
CA ALA A 361 8.27 3.12 7.27
C ALA A 361 8.85 2.52 8.56
N ALA A 362 9.13 3.31 9.60
CA ALA A 362 9.93 2.86 10.73
C ALA A 362 9.26 1.75 11.57
N ASP A 363 7.96 1.56 11.45
CA ASP A 363 7.19 0.52 12.15
C ASP A 363 6.47 -0.44 11.18
N THR A 364 6.79 -0.41 9.88
CA THR A 364 6.20 -1.27 8.84
C THR A 364 7.22 -2.18 8.18
N GLY A 365 8.35 -2.44 8.84
CA GLY A 365 9.30 -3.46 8.38
C GLY A 365 8.67 -4.86 8.40
N PRO A 366 9.27 -5.86 7.73
CA PRO A 366 10.56 -5.79 7.01
C PRO A 366 10.52 -4.93 5.73
N PHE A 367 11.69 -4.64 5.17
CA PHE A 367 11.90 -3.63 4.12
C PHE A 367 12.16 -4.23 2.73
N PHE A 368 11.91 -3.38 1.73
CA PHE A 368 11.88 -3.69 0.29
C PHE A 368 10.76 -4.67 -0.08
N HIS A 369 10.55 -4.90 -1.37
CA HIS A 369 9.47 -5.75 -1.85
C HIS A 369 9.61 -7.21 -1.46
N HIS A 370 10.78 -7.65 -1.01
CA HIS A 370 11.10 -9.04 -0.69
C HIS A 370 11.41 -9.28 0.80
N ASN A 371 11.10 -8.33 1.71
CA ASN A 371 11.25 -8.49 3.17
C ASN A 371 12.63 -8.98 3.67
N ASN A 372 13.72 -8.71 2.93
CA ASN A 372 15.03 -9.34 3.20
C ASN A 372 15.88 -8.52 4.19
N LEU A 373 15.48 -7.29 4.48
CA LEU A 373 16.15 -6.41 5.43
C LEU A 373 15.14 -5.93 6.47
N GLY A 374 15.62 -5.61 7.67
CA GLY A 374 14.74 -5.24 8.78
C GLY A 374 14.37 -6.42 9.68
N SER A 375 13.70 -6.13 10.78
CA SER A 375 13.06 -7.12 11.65
C SER A 375 11.87 -6.47 12.35
N GLU A 376 10.92 -7.31 12.75
CA GLU A 376 9.74 -6.93 13.55
C GLU A 376 10.06 -6.91 15.06
N GLY A 377 11.28 -7.30 15.43
CA GLY A 377 11.76 -7.34 16.80
C GLY A 377 12.08 -5.96 17.37
N PRO A 378 12.71 -5.92 18.57
CA PRO A 378 13.10 -4.66 19.19
C PRO A 378 14.08 -3.86 18.33
N GLY A 379 14.98 -4.54 17.60
CA GLY A 379 15.75 -3.97 16.50
C GLY A 379 14.92 -4.00 15.22
N ILE A 380 14.40 -2.85 14.80
CA ILE A 380 13.69 -2.65 13.54
C ILE A 380 14.64 -2.86 12.35
N ASN A 381 15.93 -2.62 12.56
CA ASN A 381 17.02 -2.78 11.62
C ASN A 381 16.87 -1.91 10.34
N LEU A 382 16.28 -0.72 10.51
CA LEU A 382 16.21 0.34 9.48
C LEU A 382 17.60 0.80 8.96
N PRO A 383 18.68 0.86 9.79
CA PRO A 383 20.02 1.16 9.30
C PRO A 383 20.50 0.24 8.18
N SER A 384 20.13 -1.05 8.17
CA SER A 384 20.51 -1.97 7.10
C SER A 384 19.86 -1.61 5.77
N ALA A 385 18.58 -1.20 5.79
CA ALA A 385 17.89 -0.74 4.59
C ALA A 385 18.46 0.58 4.05
N ILE A 386 18.86 1.49 4.93
CA ILE A 386 19.53 2.74 4.55
C ILE A 386 20.94 2.45 4.00
N GLY A 387 21.68 1.56 4.64
CA GLY A 387 23.04 1.18 4.25
C GLY A 387 23.13 0.61 2.83
N PHE A 388 22.07 -0.07 2.35
CA PHE A 388 22.00 -0.57 0.97
C PHE A 388 22.30 0.49 -0.08
N TYR A 389 21.85 1.73 0.09
CA TYR A 389 22.03 2.80 -0.89
C TYR A 389 23.49 3.26 -1.04
N SER A 390 24.35 2.94 -0.07
CA SER A 390 25.80 3.18 -0.16
C SER A 390 26.59 1.98 -0.73
N SER A 391 25.91 0.86 -1.02
CA SER A 391 26.54 -0.37 -1.49
C SER A 391 26.95 -0.31 -2.97
N ALA A 392 27.83 -1.24 -3.37
CA ALA A 392 28.18 -1.43 -4.78
C ALA A 392 26.96 -1.86 -5.63
N ASN A 393 26.03 -2.63 -5.06
CA ASN A 393 24.83 -3.10 -5.76
C ASN A 393 23.97 -1.91 -6.20
N PHE A 394 23.68 -0.98 -5.29
CA PHE A 394 22.93 0.22 -5.63
C PHE A 394 23.73 1.15 -6.55
N ASN A 395 25.00 1.45 -6.22
CA ASN A 395 25.80 2.39 -7.01
C ASN A 395 26.07 1.89 -8.45
N SER A 396 26.06 0.58 -8.71
CA SER A 396 26.16 0.02 -10.07
C SER A 396 24.81 -0.14 -10.79
N SER A 397 23.69 0.08 -10.09
CA SER A 397 22.35 0.00 -10.67
C SER A 397 22.07 1.15 -11.65
N PRO A 398 21.11 1.01 -12.58
CA PRO A 398 20.68 2.12 -13.43
C PRO A 398 20.26 3.37 -12.64
N ALA A 399 19.59 3.21 -11.50
CA ALA A 399 19.23 4.34 -10.63
C ALA A 399 20.46 4.99 -9.98
N GLY A 400 21.39 4.20 -9.45
CA GLY A 400 22.64 4.71 -8.88
C GLY A 400 23.51 5.43 -9.91
N GLN A 401 23.61 4.88 -11.13
CA GLN A 401 24.32 5.51 -12.24
C GLN A 401 23.69 6.83 -12.69
N LYS A 402 22.36 6.95 -12.69
CA LYS A 402 21.68 8.23 -12.93
C LYS A 402 22.06 9.28 -11.88
N LEU A 403 22.11 8.90 -10.60
CA LEU A 403 22.55 9.82 -9.54
C LEU A 403 24.03 10.18 -9.68
N ILE A 404 24.90 9.22 -10.03
CA ILE A 404 26.32 9.50 -10.28
C ILE A 404 26.49 10.46 -11.46
N GLN A 405 25.72 10.28 -12.54
CA GLN A 405 25.74 11.20 -13.67
C GLN A 405 25.29 12.61 -13.28
N GLN A 406 24.28 12.72 -12.42
CA GLN A 406 23.74 13.99 -11.96
C GLN A 406 24.66 14.74 -10.98
N PHE A 407 25.32 14.02 -10.07
CA PHE A 407 26.07 14.61 -8.94
C PHE A 407 27.58 14.41 -9.01
N GLY A 408 28.08 13.63 -9.97
CA GLY A 408 29.51 13.42 -10.23
C GLY A 408 30.21 12.39 -9.35
N THR A 409 29.56 11.85 -8.31
CA THR A 409 30.14 10.87 -7.38
C THR A 409 29.15 9.78 -6.97
N PRO A 410 29.62 8.58 -6.54
CA PRO A 410 28.78 7.57 -5.89
C PRO A 410 28.20 8.05 -4.56
N ILE A 411 27.14 7.39 -4.08
CA ILE A 411 26.64 7.59 -2.72
C ILE A 411 27.58 6.88 -1.74
N THR A 412 28.10 7.61 -0.76
CA THR A 412 29.04 7.11 0.25
C THR A 412 28.64 7.65 1.62
N LEU A 413 27.53 7.16 2.20
CA LEU A 413 27.00 7.59 3.51
C LEU A 413 28.10 7.52 4.61
N PRO A 414 28.75 8.64 4.98
CA PRO A 414 29.95 8.61 5.80
C PRO A 414 29.62 8.71 7.30
N GLY A 415 30.57 8.28 8.14
CA GLY A 415 30.46 8.43 9.59
C GLY A 415 29.19 7.78 10.14
N ASN A 416 28.34 8.58 10.78
CA ASN A 416 27.09 8.13 11.39
C ASN A 416 25.86 8.33 10.49
N SER A 417 26.01 8.79 9.24
CA SER A 417 24.88 9.22 8.40
C SER A 417 23.78 8.16 8.27
N ILE A 418 24.16 6.87 8.21
CA ILE A 418 23.19 5.75 8.15
C ILE A 418 22.26 5.74 9.36
N VAL A 419 22.82 5.82 10.57
CA VAL A 419 22.06 5.76 11.83
C VAL A 419 21.42 7.11 12.18
N GLU A 420 22.00 8.22 11.72
CA GLU A 420 21.39 9.56 11.83
C GLU A 420 20.13 9.64 10.97
N ILE A 421 20.20 9.24 9.69
CA ILE A 421 19.01 9.15 8.81
C ILE A 421 17.97 8.17 9.40
N ALA A 422 18.40 7.05 9.98
CA ALA A 422 17.48 6.13 10.65
C ALA A 422 16.77 6.80 11.84
N ALA A 423 17.49 7.58 12.66
CA ALA A 423 16.92 8.34 13.76
C ALA A 423 15.91 9.39 13.28
N PHE A 424 16.23 10.11 12.21
CA PHE A 424 15.30 11.03 11.54
C PHE A 424 13.97 10.37 11.16
N LEU A 425 14.02 9.23 10.46
CA LEU A 425 12.82 8.51 10.01
C LEU A 425 12.01 7.96 11.21
N ARG A 426 12.68 7.46 12.25
CA ARG A 426 12.03 6.99 13.49
C ARG A 426 11.29 8.12 14.21
N VAL A 427 11.86 9.33 14.27
CA VAL A 427 11.18 10.49 14.88
C VAL A 427 10.00 10.96 14.03
N LEU A 428 10.11 10.98 12.69
CA LEU A 428 8.96 11.28 11.83
C LEU A 428 7.81 10.28 12.00
N ASN A 429 8.13 8.99 12.06
CA ASN A 429 7.14 7.94 12.30
C ASN A 429 6.50 8.06 13.69
N THR A 430 7.27 8.46 14.70
CA THR A 430 6.74 8.78 16.05
C THR A 430 5.67 9.88 15.98
N PHE A 431 5.91 10.96 15.23
CA PHE A 431 4.90 12.01 15.02
C PHE A 431 3.64 11.45 14.36
N PHE A 432 3.80 10.64 13.30
CA PHE A 432 2.70 10.06 12.55
C PHE A 432 1.81 9.18 13.44
N ASN A 433 2.43 8.28 14.20
CA ASN A 433 1.73 7.37 15.10
C ASN A 433 1.01 8.12 16.23
N LEU A 434 1.63 9.15 16.83
CA LEU A 434 0.96 9.96 17.86
C LEU A 434 -0.21 10.78 17.29
N ASP A 435 -0.13 11.21 16.03
CA ASP A 435 -1.23 11.91 15.36
C ASP A 435 -2.38 10.95 15.02
N LEU A 436 -2.09 9.74 14.54
CA LEU A 436 -3.08 8.68 14.34
C LEU A 436 -3.76 8.30 15.66
N ALA A 437 -2.98 8.12 16.73
CA ALA A 437 -3.49 7.87 18.07
C ALA A 437 -4.44 9.00 18.49
N THR A 438 -4.01 10.26 18.37
CA THR A 438 -4.82 11.43 18.71
C THR A 438 -6.15 11.45 17.96
N GLN A 439 -6.15 11.18 16.65
CA GLN A 439 -7.36 11.13 15.84
C GLN A 439 -8.34 10.06 16.34
N ARG A 440 -7.85 8.83 16.58
CA ARG A 440 -8.66 7.71 17.07
C ARG A 440 -9.20 7.94 18.48
N LEU A 441 -8.38 8.48 19.38
CA LEU A 441 -8.79 8.80 20.75
C LEU A 441 -9.83 9.93 20.79
N ASN A 442 -9.69 10.94 19.94
CA ASN A 442 -10.70 11.99 19.79
C ASN A 442 -12.04 11.44 19.26
N ALA A 443 -12.00 10.53 18.28
CA ALA A 443 -13.19 9.83 17.82
C ALA A 443 -13.84 9.01 18.94
N ALA A 444 -13.07 8.20 19.68
CA ALA A 444 -13.57 7.42 20.81
C ALA A 444 -14.18 8.31 21.91
N LYS A 445 -13.51 9.42 22.24
CA LYS A 445 -14.00 10.43 23.18
C LYS A 445 -15.33 11.04 22.73
N ARG A 446 -15.43 11.42 21.45
CA ARG A 446 -16.65 12.01 20.89
C ARG A 446 -17.82 11.04 20.96
N LEU A 447 -17.61 9.80 20.55
CA LEU A 447 -18.64 8.76 20.59
C LEU A 447 -19.09 8.44 22.02
N ASN A 448 -18.14 8.33 22.97
CA ASN A 448 -18.47 8.13 24.38
C ASN A 448 -19.26 9.33 24.95
N SER A 449 -18.86 10.56 24.63
CA SER A 449 -19.54 11.76 25.12
C SER A 449 -20.96 11.91 24.56
N ALA A 450 -21.16 11.58 23.29
CA ALA A 450 -22.44 11.71 22.61
C ALA A 450 -23.41 10.55 22.91
N TYR A 451 -22.89 9.33 23.04
CA TYR A 451 -23.72 8.11 23.11
C TYR A 451 -23.42 7.18 24.28
N TRP A 452 -22.57 7.59 25.21
CA TRP A 452 -22.22 6.85 26.42
C TRP A 452 -21.67 5.45 26.09
N ASP A 453 -22.43 4.38 26.37
CA ASP A 453 -22.05 2.98 26.08
C ASP A 453 -22.64 2.42 24.78
N TYR A 454 -23.40 3.20 24.01
CA TYR A 454 -23.87 2.75 22.71
C TYR A 454 -22.68 2.45 21.79
N ARG A 455 -22.71 1.28 21.13
CA ARG A 455 -21.64 0.75 20.27
C ARG A 455 -20.27 0.83 20.96
N LYS A 456 -20.21 0.45 22.25
CA LYS A 456 -18.97 0.46 23.05
C LYS A 456 -17.82 -0.29 22.39
N GLU A 457 -18.10 -1.32 21.59
CA GLU A 457 -17.11 -2.06 20.84
C GLU A 457 -16.39 -1.21 19.79
N VAL A 458 -17.07 -0.24 19.16
CA VAL A 458 -16.44 0.73 18.26
C VAL A 458 -15.55 1.67 19.05
N GLN A 459 -16.03 2.18 20.18
CA GLN A 459 -15.25 3.05 21.06
C GLN A 459 -13.98 2.35 21.56
N GLN A 460 -14.12 1.12 22.06
CA GLN A 460 -12.99 0.31 22.54
C GLN A 460 -12.06 -0.11 21.40
N GLY A 461 -12.58 -0.39 20.20
CA GLY A 461 -11.77 -0.67 19.02
C GLY A 461 -10.87 0.51 18.65
N LEU A 462 -11.42 1.73 18.61
CA LEU A 462 -10.65 2.96 18.42
C LEU A 462 -9.58 3.15 19.50
N LEU A 463 -9.88 2.86 20.77
CA LEU A 463 -8.89 2.91 21.86
C LEU A 463 -7.79 1.87 21.68
N LYS A 464 -8.13 0.63 21.30
CA LYS A 464 -7.17 -0.45 21.05
C LYS A 464 -6.23 -0.10 19.91
N LEU A 465 -6.78 0.43 18.81
CA LEU A 465 -6.01 0.91 17.69
C LEU A 465 -5.14 2.12 18.06
N GLY A 466 -5.66 3.11 18.78
CA GLY A 466 -4.86 4.25 19.27
C GLY A 466 -3.74 3.81 20.22
N ARG A 467 -3.98 2.77 21.04
CA ARG A 467 -2.94 2.17 21.89
C ARG A 467 -1.84 1.50 21.07
N LYS A 468 -2.19 0.83 19.95
CA LYS A 468 -1.21 0.23 19.04
C LYS A 468 -0.25 1.29 18.49
N GLU A 469 -0.79 2.40 17.98
CA GLU A 469 0.03 3.51 17.49
C GLU A 469 0.99 4.07 18.55
N VAL A 470 0.52 4.27 19.79
CA VAL A 470 1.38 4.74 20.90
C VAL A 470 2.46 3.70 21.24
N ALA A 471 2.14 2.41 21.13
CA ALA A 471 3.10 1.34 21.39
C ALA A 471 4.16 1.29 20.27
N ASP A 472 3.77 1.48 19.02
CA ASP A 472 4.70 1.59 17.90
C ASP A 472 5.59 2.82 18.01
N ALA A 473 5.03 3.99 18.36
CA ALA A 473 5.81 5.19 18.68
C ALA A 473 6.87 4.92 19.77
N LEU A 474 6.51 4.22 20.85
CA LEU A 474 7.46 3.84 21.89
C LEU A 474 8.52 2.84 21.39
N ARG A 475 8.09 1.84 20.61
CA ARG A 475 8.99 0.82 20.03
C ARG A 475 10.02 1.47 19.11
N VAL A 476 9.60 2.36 18.21
CA VAL A 476 10.54 3.05 17.32
C VAL A 476 11.45 4.00 18.08
N LEU A 477 11.01 4.69 19.13
CA LEU A 477 11.91 5.51 19.97
C LEU A 477 12.92 4.68 20.77
N SER A 478 12.49 3.52 21.27
CA SER A 478 13.31 2.63 22.13
C SER A 478 14.16 1.61 21.37
N SER A 479 14.03 1.54 20.03
CA SER A 479 14.82 0.62 19.22
C SER A 479 16.33 0.77 19.46
N PRO A 480 17.08 -0.35 19.51
CA PRO A 480 18.53 -0.38 19.69
C PRO A 480 19.30 -0.07 18.40
N ASP A 481 18.63 0.29 17.29
CA ASP A 481 19.25 0.52 15.97
C ASP A 481 20.04 1.84 15.85
N GLY A 482 20.50 2.38 16.98
CA GLY A 482 21.19 3.66 17.08
C GLY A 482 21.21 4.17 18.51
N PRO A 483 21.65 5.42 18.73
CA PRO A 483 21.57 6.06 20.02
C PRO A 483 20.12 6.12 20.55
N PRO A 484 19.92 6.11 21.87
CA PRO A 484 18.59 6.28 22.45
C PRO A 484 17.97 7.62 22.07
N LEU A 485 16.73 7.62 21.56
CA LEU A 485 16.02 8.84 21.15
C LEU A 485 15.01 9.26 22.20
N HIS A 486 15.02 10.54 22.58
CA HIS A 486 14.00 11.15 23.46
C HIS A 486 13.71 10.34 24.75
N VAL A 487 14.78 9.91 25.44
CA VAL A 487 14.68 8.98 26.59
C VAL A 487 13.78 9.51 27.71
N ALA A 488 13.78 10.83 27.94
CA ALA A 488 12.93 11.45 28.95
C ALA A 488 11.44 11.34 28.57
N GLU A 489 11.12 11.50 27.30
CA GLU A 489 9.77 11.44 26.75
C GLU A 489 9.22 10.01 26.74
N GLN A 490 10.08 8.98 26.56
CA GLN A 490 9.66 7.58 26.52
C GLN A 490 8.86 7.17 27.78
N ALA A 491 9.19 7.69 28.96
CA ALA A 491 8.44 7.44 30.19
C ALA A 491 7.01 8.03 30.14
N THR A 492 6.84 9.19 29.51
CA THR A 492 5.53 9.80 29.27
C THR A 492 4.73 8.97 28.28
N VAL A 493 5.36 8.52 27.19
CA VAL A 493 4.74 7.63 26.19
C VAL A 493 4.28 6.31 26.83
N SER A 494 5.09 5.71 27.69
CA SER A 494 4.71 4.51 28.47
C SER A 494 3.52 4.77 29.42
N THR A 495 3.45 5.97 30.02
CA THR A 495 2.32 6.37 30.87
C THR A 495 1.03 6.47 30.06
N ILE A 496 1.09 6.95 28.81
CA ILE A 496 -0.07 7.00 27.90
C ILE A 496 -0.63 5.58 27.69
N LEU A 497 0.23 4.59 27.44
CA LEU A 497 -0.19 3.19 27.29
C LEU A 497 -0.95 2.69 28.52
N SER A 498 -0.44 2.99 29.72
CA SER A 498 -1.11 2.61 30.97
C SER A 498 -2.50 3.24 31.11
N LYS A 499 -2.69 4.48 30.64
CA LYS A 499 -4.01 5.13 30.61
C LYS A 499 -4.95 4.46 29.62
N LEU A 500 -4.45 4.09 28.44
CA LEU A 500 -5.23 3.42 27.42
C LEU A 500 -5.61 2.00 27.84
N ASP A 501 -4.72 1.26 28.49
CA ASP A 501 -5.02 -0.06 29.08
C ASP A 501 -6.17 0.04 30.09
N ALA A 502 -6.14 1.03 30.98
CA ALA A 502 -7.23 1.28 31.92
C ALA A 502 -8.55 1.70 31.23
N ALA A 503 -8.47 2.50 30.16
CA ALA A 503 -9.63 2.92 29.38
C ALA A 503 -10.30 1.76 28.62
N ILE A 504 -9.49 0.82 28.11
CA ILE A 504 -9.95 -0.36 27.38
C ILE A 504 -10.58 -1.37 28.33
N ALA A 505 -9.97 -1.60 29.49
CA ALA A 505 -10.39 -2.62 30.46
C ALA A 505 -11.67 -2.25 31.24
N THR A 506 -11.98 -0.97 31.39
CA THR A 506 -13.16 -0.54 32.16
C THR A 506 -14.47 -0.74 31.40
N THR A 507 -15.51 -1.15 32.12
CA THR A 507 -16.89 -1.16 31.64
C THR A 507 -17.62 0.15 31.93
N ASP A 508 -17.08 1.02 32.78
CA ASP A 508 -17.68 2.30 33.11
C ASP A 508 -17.31 3.37 32.06
N PRO A 509 -18.28 3.88 31.27
CA PRO A 509 -18.06 4.93 30.27
C PRO A 509 -17.49 6.23 30.84
N ALA A 510 -17.83 6.61 32.08
CA ALA A 510 -17.29 7.82 32.71
C ALA A 510 -15.79 7.68 32.98
N THR A 511 -15.38 6.54 33.54
CA THR A 511 -13.98 6.17 33.71
C THR A 511 -13.26 6.07 32.37
N ARG A 512 -13.87 5.43 31.36
CA ARG A 512 -13.31 5.32 30.00
C ARG A 512 -13.01 6.71 29.44
N LEU A 513 -13.98 7.61 29.48
CA LEU A 513 -13.85 9.00 29.01
C LEU A 513 -12.75 9.75 29.76
N THR A 514 -12.67 9.61 31.08
CA THR A 514 -11.64 10.24 31.92
C THR A 514 -10.25 9.77 31.51
N ARG A 515 -10.04 8.45 31.38
CA ARG A 515 -8.74 7.88 30.97
C ARG A 515 -8.35 8.25 29.54
N THR A 516 -9.31 8.31 28.61
CA THR A 516 -9.07 8.80 27.26
C THR A 516 -8.63 10.26 27.25
N ASN A 517 -9.25 11.13 28.05
CA ASN A 517 -8.84 12.53 28.18
C ASN A 517 -7.44 12.68 28.79
N GLU A 518 -7.10 11.89 29.82
CA GLU A 518 -5.75 11.85 30.41
C GLU A 518 -4.70 11.47 29.36
N ALA A 519 -4.97 10.44 28.55
CA ALA A 519 -4.09 10.01 27.47
C ALA A 519 -3.90 11.11 26.41
N LEU A 520 -4.99 11.74 25.95
CA LEU A 520 -4.94 12.85 24.99
C LEU A 520 -4.12 14.04 25.52
N ALA A 521 -4.28 14.40 26.79
CA ALA A 521 -3.51 15.49 27.41
C ALA A 521 -2.01 15.18 27.46
N LEU A 522 -1.65 13.93 27.77
CA LEU A 522 -0.25 13.49 27.76
C LEU A 522 0.34 13.49 26.34
N ILE A 523 -0.40 13.03 25.31
CA ILE A 523 0.04 13.11 23.92
C ILE A 523 0.28 14.57 23.51
N ALA A 524 -0.68 15.46 23.81
CA ALA A 524 -0.56 16.88 23.49
C ALA A 524 0.64 17.55 24.18
N GLY A 525 1.00 17.10 25.39
CA GLY A 525 2.16 17.60 26.13
C GLY A 525 3.50 17.07 25.60
N VAL A 526 3.58 15.80 25.20
CA VAL A 526 4.83 15.18 24.73
C VAL A 526 5.10 15.41 23.25
N ARG A 527 4.08 15.49 22.39
CA ARG A 527 4.26 15.61 20.94
C ARG A 527 5.18 16.78 20.53
N PRO A 528 5.07 18.01 21.10
CA PRO A 528 5.93 19.12 20.71
C PRO A 528 7.40 18.95 21.12
N SER A 529 7.74 18.06 22.06
CA SER A 529 9.13 17.87 22.49
C SER A 529 9.96 17.10 21.48
N PHE A 530 9.37 16.50 20.46
CA PHE A 530 10.08 15.81 19.37
C PHE A 530 10.56 16.76 18.26
N GLY A 531 10.02 17.99 18.19
CA GLY A 531 10.36 18.96 17.15
C GLY A 531 9.19 19.83 16.69
N THR A 532 9.43 20.59 15.62
CA THR A 532 8.48 21.54 15.04
C THR A 532 8.39 21.39 13.51
N GLY A 533 7.37 21.99 12.91
CA GLY A 533 7.17 21.95 11.44
C GLY A 533 6.57 20.65 10.90
N VAL A 534 6.26 19.68 11.77
CA VAL A 534 5.60 18.42 11.40
C VAL A 534 4.09 18.54 11.62
N ALA A 535 3.35 18.62 10.51
CA ALA A 535 1.89 18.68 10.52
C ALA A 535 1.31 17.77 9.43
N PHE A 536 0.55 16.76 9.87
CA PHE A 536 -0.16 15.84 8.99
C PHE A 536 -1.65 16.21 8.91
N THR A 537 -2.18 16.19 7.69
CA THR A 537 -3.61 16.12 7.42
C THR A 537 -3.96 14.64 7.29
N LEU A 538 -4.54 14.06 8.34
CA LEU A 538 -4.91 12.66 8.34
C LEU A 538 -6.26 12.44 7.66
N GLY A 539 -6.36 11.39 6.85
CA GLY A 539 -7.65 10.91 6.36
C GLY A 539 -8.44 10.21 7.47
N SER A 540 -9.75 10.13 7.32
CA SER A 540 -10.68 9.53 8.28
C SER A 540 -10.78 8.01 8.18
N GLY A 541 -10.20 7.40 7.14
CA GLY A 541 -10.28 5.96 6.91
C GLY A 541 -9.68 5.12 8.05
N THR A 542 -8.67 5.64 8.75
CA THR A 542 -8.02 4.97 9.89
C THR A 542 -8.91 4.84 11.13
N LEU A 543 -10.11 5.43 11.10
CA LEU A 543 -11.17 5.26 12.10
C LEU A 543 -12.06 4.05 11.83
N MET A 544 -11.93 3.42 10.66
CA MET A 544 -12.65 2.20 10.27
C MET A 544 -11.75 0.97 10.40
N PHE A 545 -12.36 -0.14 10.83
CA PHE A 545 -11.73 -1.43 11.11
C PHE A 545 -12.80 -2.51 11.25
#